data_AF-A0A0N0CFN2-F1
#
_entry.id   AF-A0A0N0CFN2-F1
#
_cell.length_a   1.000
_cell.length_b   1.000
_cell.length_c   1.000
_cell.angle_alpha   90.00
_cell.angle_beta   90.00
_cell.angle_gamma   90.00
#
_symmetry.space_group_name_H-M   'P 1'
#
loop_
_entity.id
_entity.type
_entity.pdbx_description
1 polymer ?
#
loop_
_entity_poly.entity_id
_entity_poly.type
_entity_poly.pdbx_seq_one_letter_code
_entity_poly.pdbx_strand_id
1 'polypeptide(L)'
;MKYVTTFITSLILFVSTSNNLNINEETNRKTIEHAVFDGNEGDLFFFTDENDRAVTIKDDDAILFKNFNHQANYYVGRKFNIIIKNNELINNVCESKSITQIELSKN
;
A
#
# COMPACT_ATOMS: atom_id res chain seq x y z
N MET A 1 59.56 49.15 4.82
CA MET A 1 58.24 48.69 4.32
C MET A 1 57.56 47.92 5.44
N LYS A 2 56.36 48.33 5.86
CA LYS A 2 55.61 47.73 6.98
C LYS A 2 54.70 46.64 6.43
N TYR A 3 54.87 45.39 6.87
CA TYR A 3 53.96 44.29 6.54
C TYR A 3 52.84 44.26 7.59
N VAL A 4 51.61 44.46 7.13
CA VAL A 4 50.40 44.30 7.96
C VAL A 4 49.94 42.87 7.80
N THR A 5 50.11 42.05 8.84
CA THR A 5 49.54 40.70 8.90
C THR A 5 48.12 40.80 9.45
N THR A 6 47.14 40.67 8.56
CA THR A 6 45.73 40.54 8.94
C THR A 6 45.44 39.07 9.25
N PHE A 7 45.22 38.76 10.53
CA PHE A 7 44.69 37.47 10.97
C PHE A 7 43.18 37.43 10.70
N ILE A 8 42.74 36.57 9.77
CA ILE A 8 41.33 36.24 9.62
C ILE A 8 41.07 34.97 10.44
N THR A 9 40.57 35.14 11.66
CA THR A 9 40.02 34.03 12.45
C THR A 9 38.68 33.61 11.86
N SER A 10 38.65 32.48 11.16
CA SER A 10 37.39 31.85 10.73
C SER A 10 36.73 31.17 11.94
N LEU A 11 35.62 31.73 12.42
CA LEU A 11 34.76 31.10 13.42
C LEU A 11 33.93 30.01 12.73
N ILE A 12 34.27 28.74 12.95
CA ILE A 12 33.48 27.60 12.46
C ILE A 12 32.35 27.37 13.47
N LEU A 13 31.11 27.69 13.08
CA LEU A 13 29.91 27.33 13.83
C LEU A 13 29.51 25.91 13.43
N PHE A 14 29.71 24.95 14.33
CA PHE A 14 29.15 23.61 14.18
C PHE A 14 27.67 23.65 14.56
N VAL A 15 26.80 23.63 13.56
CA VAL A 15 25.36 23.38 13.77
C VAL A 15 25.18 21.87 13.88
N SER A 16 25.03 21.35 15.09
CA SER A 16 24.63 19.96 15.30
C SER A 16 23.13 19.83 14.99
N THR A 17 22.78 19.42 13.78
CA THR A 17 21.41 18.99 13.49
C THR A 17 21.19 17.64 14.15
N SER A 18 20.47 17.62 15.27
CA SER A 18 19.91 16.40 15.83
C SER A 18 18.86 15.88 14.85
N ASN A 19 19.20 14.86 14.07
CA ASN A 19 18.20 14.04 13.40
C ASN A 19 17.43 13.32 14.51
N ASN A 20 16.34 13.93 14.96
CA ASN A 20 15.29 13.18 15.62
C ASN A 20 14.70 12.28 14.54
N LEU A 21 15.27 11.08 14.41
CA LEU A 21 14.60 9.99 13.72
C LEU A 21 13.38 9.68 14.58
N ASN A 22 12.29 10.40 14.34
CA ASN A 22 10.97 9.91 14.65
C ASN A 22 10.83 8.66 13.78
N ILE A 23 11.19 7.52 14.36
CA ILE A 23 10.61 6.26 13.96
C ILE A 23 9.15 6.39 14.37
N ASN A 24 8.38 7.08 13.52
CA ASN A 24 6.98 6.77 13.42
C ASN A 24 6.99 5.29 13.07
N GLU A 25 6.61 4.43 14.01
CA GLU A 25 6.04 3.14 13.68
C GLU A 25 4.75 3.44 12.92
N GLU A 26 4.90 3.91 11.68
CA GLU A 26 3.86 3.92 10.68
C GLU A 26 3.57 2.44 10.52
N THR A 27 2.51 2.01 11.20
CA THR A 27 1.93 0.70 11.04
C THR A 27 1.50 0.68 9.57
N ASN A 28 2.43 0.25 8.70
CA ASN A 28 2.25 0.12 7.27
C ASN A 28 1.14 -0.92 7.10
N ARG A 29 -0.12 -0.52 7.24
CA ARG A 29 -1.24 -1.32 6.77
C ARG A 29 -1.46 -0.78 5.37
N LYS A 30 -0.88 -1.45 4.37
CA LYS A 30 -1.37 -1.30 2.99
C LYS A 30 -2.75 -1.95 2.94
N THR A 31 -3.72 -1.28 3.53
CA THR A 31 -5.14 -1.59 3.46
C THR A 31 -5.62 -1.06 2.12
N ILE A 32 -6.26 -1.90 1.31
CA ILE A 32 -7.08 -1.37 0.22
C ILE A 32 -8.47 -1.23 0.81
N GLU A 33 -8.74 -0.09 1.46
CA GLU A 33 -10.03 0.11 2.12
C GLU A 33 -11.19 0.00 1.14
N HIS A 34 -10.97 0.36 -0.13
CA HIS A 34 -11.97 0.25 -1.17
C HIS A 34 -11.36 -0.11 -2.53
N ALA A 35 -11.92 -1.11 -3.20
CA ALA A 35 -11.63 -1.40 -4.60
C ALA A 35 -12.90 -1.81 -5.36
N VAL A 36 -13.00 -1.39 -6.62
CA VAL A 36 -14.05 -1.82 -7.53
C VAL A 36 -13.62 -3.15 -8.15
N PHE A 37 -14.51 -4.14 -8.13
CA PHE A 37 -14.25 -5.43 -8.76
C PHE A 37 -14.49 -5.37 -10.27
N ASP A 38 -13.45 -5.69 -11.05
CA ASP A 38 -13.47 -5.57 -12.51
C ASP A 38 -13.78 -6.90 -13.20
N GLY A 39 -13.59 -8.02 -12.50
CA GLY A 39 -13.93 -9.36 -12.98
C GLY A 39 -12.90 -10.42 -12.57
N ASN A 40 -13.16 -11.66 -12.96
CA ASN A 40 -12.22 -12.76 -12.81
C ASN A 40 -12.03 -13.56 -14.11
N GLU A 41 -10.81 -14.06 -14.31
CA GLU A 41 -10.44 -15.00 -15.37
C GLU A 41 -9.65 -16.16 -14.74
N GLY A 42 -10.23 -17.35 -14.72
CA GLY A 42 -9.70 -18.47 -13.95
C GLY A 42 -9.57 -18.11 -12.47
N ASP A 43 -8.36 -18.32 -11.94
CA ASP A 43 -8.01 -18.05 -10.54
C ASP A 43 -7.49 -16.62 -10.32
N LEU A 44 -7.57 -15.75 -11.33
CA LEU A 44 -7.16 -14.35 -11.25
C LEU A 44 -8.37 -13.42 -11.05
N PHE A 45 -8.31 -12.58 -10.04
CA PHE A 45 -9.36 -11.63 -9.67
C PHE A 45 -8.82 -10.21 -9.78
N PHE A 46 -9.52 -9.36 -10.52
CA PHE A 46 -9.08 -8.02 -10.88
C PHE A 46 -9.91 -6.98 -10.15
N PHE A 47 -9.21 -5.99 -9.58
CA PHE A 47 -9.81 -4.86 -8.92
C PHE A 47 -9.12 -3.56 -9.32
N THR A 48 -9.85 -2.46 -9.28
CA THR A 48 -9.30 -1.11 -9.40
C THR A 48 -9.43 -0.41 -8.05
N ASP A 49 -8.31 0.00 -7.47
CA ASP A 49 -8.32 0.72 -6.19
C ASP A 49 -8.71 2.20 -6.33
N GLU A 50 -8.81 2.90 -5.21
CA GLU A 50 -9.16 4.33 -5.17
C GLU A 50 -8.16 5.28 -5.84
N ASN A 51 -6.96 4.80 -6.20
CA ASN A 51 -5.92 5.55 -6.91
C ASN A 51 -5.83 5.12 -8.39
N ASP A 52 -6.89 4.52 -8.93
CA ASP A 52 -6.96 3.97 -10.28
C ASP A 52 -5.87 2.92 -10.59
N ARG A 53 -5.35 2.24 -9.57
CA ARG A 53 -4.36 1.17 -9.76
C ARG A 53 -5.05 -0.17 -9.91
N ALA A 54 -4.66 -0.90 -10.94
CA ALA A 54 -5.04 -2.30 -11.10
C ALA A 54 -4.37 -3.14 -10.01
N VAL A 55 -5.20 -3.93 -9.33
CA VAL A 55 -4.85 -4.87 -8.27
C VAL A 55 -5.28 -6.26 -8.70
N THR A 56 -4.37 -7.22 -8.63
CA THR A 56 -4.66 -8.62 -8.98
C THR A 56 -4.51 -9.50 -7.75
N ILE A 57 -5.54 -10.27 -7.45
CA ILE A 57 -5.53 -11.29 -6.41
C ILE A 57 -5.55 -12.65 -7.10
N LYS A 58 -4.56 -13.50 -6.82
CA LYS A 58 -4.55 -14.90 -7.26
C LYS A 58 -5.22 -15.76 -6.21
N ASP A 59 -6.11 -16.64 -6.60
CA ASP A 59 -6.91 -17.46 -5.70
C ASP A 59 -6.88 -18.94 -6.06
N ASP A 60 -5.69 -19.52 -6.05
CA ASP A 60 -5.47 -20.95 -6.36
C ASP A 60 -6.31 -21.91 -5.48
N ASP A 61 -6.70 -21.47 -4.28
CA ASP A 61 -7.48 -22.25 -3.31
C ASP A 61 -9.01 -22.02 -3.40
N ALA A 62 -9.47 -21.18 -4.34
CA ALA A 62 -10.87 -20.78 -4.51
C ALA A 62 -11.54 -20.30 -3.21
N ILE A 63 -10.84 -19.50 -2.40
CA ILE A 63 -11.29 -19.02 -1.09
C ILE A 63 -11.87 -17.61 -1.13
N LEU A 64 -11.48 -16.76 -2.08
CA LEU A 64 -11.74 -15.32 -2.05
C LEU A 64 -13.24 -15.00 -2.11
N PHE A 65 -13.98 -15.69 -2.97
CA PHE A 65 -15.43 -15.52 -3.14
C PHE A 65 -16.27 -16.68 -2.57
N LYS A 66 -15.65 -17.63 -1.86
CA LYS A 66 -16.31 -18.86 -1.39
C LYS A 66 -17.56 -18.61 -0.53
N ASN A 67 -17.57 -17.51 0.23
CA ASN A 67 -18.66 -17.17 1.15
C ASN A 67 -19.69 -16.20 0.54
N PHE A 68 -19.58 -15.87 -0.74
CA PHE A 68 -20.53 -15.02 -1.44
C PHE A 68 -21.64 -15.85 -2.08
N ASN A 69 -22.84 -15.27 -2.18
CA ASN A 69 -24.04 -15.97 -2.67
C ASN A 69 -24.03 -16.22 -4.18
N HIS A 70 -23.14 -15.57 -4.93
CA HIS A 70 -23.05 -15.66 -6.37
C HIS A 70 -21.59 -15.88 -6.81
N GLN A 71 -21.41 -16.36 -8.03
CA GLN A 71 -20.10 -16.40 -8.67
C GLN A 71 -19.47 -15.01 -8.76
N ALA A 72 -18.14 -14.93 -8.76
CA ALA A 72 -17.42 -13.66 -8.65
C ALA A 72 -17.86 -12.62 -9.69
N ASN A 73 -17.93 -12.98 -10.97
CA ASN A 73 -18.36 -12.08 -12.05
C ASN A 73 -19.79 -11.51 -11.91
N TYR A 74 -20.62 -11.99 -10.98
CA TYR A 74 -21.89 -11.33 -10.62
C TYR A 74 -21.67 -9.94 -9.98
N TYR A 75 -20.52 -9.74 -9.35
CA TYR A 75 -20.20 -8.54 -8.58
C TYR A 75 -19.38 -7.51 -9.37
N VAL A 76 -19.24 -7.65 -10.69
CA VAL A 76 -18.51 -6.67 -11.52
C VAL A 76 -19.11 -5.27 -11.34
N GLY A 77 -18.24 -4.28 -11.15
CA GLY A 77 -18.61 -2.90 -10.87
C GLY A 77 -19.04 -2.64 -9.42
N ARG A 78 -19.05 -3.65 -8.54
CA ARG A 78 -19.33 -3.45 -7.11
C ARG A 78 -18.06 -3.08 -6.36
N LYS A 79 -18.23 -2.28 -5.31
CA LYS A 79 -17.14 -1.88 -4.41
C LYS A 79 -16.99 -2.89 -3.28
N PHE A 80 -15.75 -3.22 -2.96
CA PHE A 80 -15.37 -4.11 -1.88
C PHE A 80 -14.41 -3.42 -0.92
N ASN A 81 -14.53 -3.77 0.36
CA ASN A 81 -13.53 -3.46 1.37
C ASN A 81 -12.56 -4.65 1.48
N ILE A 82 -11.27 -4.43 1.18
CA ILE A 82 -10.28 -5.51 1.07
C ILE A 82 -9.09 -5.25 2.00
N ILE A 83 -8.97 -6.05 3.06
CA ILE A 83 -7.83 -5.97 3.96
C ILE A 83 -6.78 -7.00 3.55
N ILE A 84 -5.60 -6.51 3.19
CA ILE A 84 -4.45 -7.32 2.78
C ILE A 84 -3.40 -7.26 3.90
N LYS A 85 -2.76 -8.40 4.19
CA LYS A 85 -1.62 -8.48 5.10
C LYS A 85 -0.51 -7.53 4.64
N ASN A 86 0.19 -6.92 5.60
CA ASN A 86 1.27 -6.00 5.30
C ASN A 86 2.39 -6.68 4.48
N ASN A 87 3.00 -5.93 3.56
CA ASN A 87 4.08 -6.36 2.66
C ASN A 87 3.75 -7.52 1.69
N GLU A 88 2.51 -7.99 1.66
CA GLU A 88 2.07 -9.06 0.76
C GLU A 88 1.52 -8.54 -0.57
N LEU A 89 1.22 -7.24 -0.66
CA LEU A 89 0.86 -6.57 -1.91
C LEU A 89 2.11 -6.05 -2.62
N ILE A 90 2.68 -6.89 -3.49
CA ILE A 90 3.92 -6.61 -4.23
C ILE A 90 3.55 -6.28 -5.67
N ASN A 91 3.90 -5.08 -6.15
CA ASN A 91 3.55 -4.60 -7.49
C ASN A 91 2.04 -4.73 -7.80
N ASN A 92 1.20 -4.46 -6.81
CA ASN A 92 -0.26 -4.59 -6.85
C ASN A 92 -0.77 -6.02 -7.12
N VAL A 93 0.04 -7.04 -6.86
CA VAL A 93 -0.34 -8.45 -6.94
C VAL A 93 -0.19 -9.09 -5.56
N CYS A 94 -1.16 -9.92 -5.17
CA CYS A 94 -1.06 -10.76 -3.98
C CYS A 94 -1.80 -12.09 -4.15
N GLU A 95 -1.58 -13.01 -3.21
CA GLU A 95 -2.29 -14.28 -3.11
C GLU A 95 -3.51 -14.13 -2.20
N SER A 96 -4.57 -14.92 -2.42
CA SER A 96 -5.82 -14.84 -1.65
C SER A 96 -5.62 -15.15 -0.17
N LYS A 97 -4.65 -16.01 0.18
CA LYS A 97 -4.22 -16.26 1.57
C LYS A 97 -3.68 -15.03 2.29
N SER A 98 -3.31 -13.99 1.55
CA SER A 98 -2.84 -12.72 2.10
C SER A 98 -4.00 -11.74 2.35
N ILE A 99 -5.23 -12.09 1.93
CA ILE A 99 -6.45 -11.36 2.26
C ILE A 99 -6.95 -11.81 3.63
N THR A 100 -7.10 -10.86 4.56
CA THR A 100 -7.66 -11.13 5.89
C THR A 100 -9.15 -10.82 5.97
N GLN A 101 -9.65 -9.97 5.08
CA GLN A 101 -11.06 -9.61 5.00
C GLN A 101 -11.39 -9.15 3.59
N ILE A 102 -12.54 -9.60 3.09
CA ILE A 102 -13.17 -9.11 1.86
C ILE A 102 -14.67 -9.00 2.11
N GLU A 103 -15.22 -7.81 1.94
CA GLU A 103 -16.63 -7.54 2.19
C GLU A 103 -17.21 -6.63 1.11
N LEU A 104 -18.44 -6.90 0.70
CA LEU A 104 -19.17 -6.01 -0.21
C LEU A 104 -19.47 -4.69 0.52
N SER A 105 -19.02 -3.56 -0.04
CA SER A 105 -19.29 -2.24 0.55
C SER A 105 -20.80 -1.97 0.51
N LYS A 106 -21.35 -1.47 1.62
CA LYS A 106 -22.73 -0.98 1.66
C LYS A 106 -22.77 0.39 1.00
N ASN A 107 -23.71 0.57 0.07
CA ASN A 107 -24.03 1.89 -0.50
C ASN A 107 -24.61 2.83 0.56
#